data_AF-A0A7C5T8H1-F1
#
_entry.id   AF-A0A7C5T8H1-F1
#
_cell.length_a   1.000
_cell.length_b   1.000
_cell.length_c   1.000
_cell.angle_alpha   90.00
_cell.angle_beta   90.00
_cell.angle_gamma   90.00
#
_symmetry.space_group_name_H-M   'P 1'
#
loop_
_entity.id
_entity.type
_entity.pdbx_description
1 polymer ?
#
loop_
_entity_poly.entity_id
_entity_poly.type
_entity_poly.pdbx_seq_one_letter_code
_entity_poly.pdbx_strand_id
1 'polypeptide(L)'
;ASGEAPSGTVTINGTPVSIDLNTMTLEDIKNAINASGSGATASIVEEGGTFRLKIDSVTSISDDNNVLETLGVLAQNYSNVVTAGQNAQISIDGNIFTSQDNTFTPEETGITGVTFTALRASTDIIRVSITRDTDKIINYFQDLAESWNKVVDFIKAQLRYDEEKKSAGPLSGEFVLLSVDSAMKRALSGIIEIPQMDGSFKTYSIASLGLSIDREGKLSVDASKLRSALEADFEGVVRALTSSIEKKIVSSGFADADTSLGFSGEILVNGKSVVINPSDTLRQIAQKINSVSDTARAYIRSVSGQYKLVVENLMTGLPDLKEVSGDVLSDLGLASSSTFITKNKVSLYILNTDTFFSKTDPVRNVLDSDASSPDTQNNISGTITFKLQDGTTVTTSSIDIDLDSLDDIVSKINAAAGSSVASVKEAVVDGKVKYYIQISGVSTDPADWSDSTGGKLLQFLGILKKDENDQNFAGGFAERLRANLASLSASNGAISSAESRFQGELTGIDKDLERISEEIEQYRAFLYERWGRANQLIVQISSMSQIFRMISASLIQGVSNPFTPSGSSGNQR
;
A
#
# COMPACT_ATOMS: atom_id res chain seq x y z
N ALA A 1 62.49 27.16 26.23
CA ALA A 1 61.05 27.46 26.28
C ALA A 1 60.39 26.30 27.00
N SER A 2 59.59 26.55 28.03
CA SER A 2 58.68 25.54 28.59
C SER A 2 57.78 25.07 27.46
N GLY A 3 58.02 23.86 26.96
CA GLY A 3 57.19 23.30 25.90
C GLY A 3 55.83 22.93 26.49
N GLU A 4 54.83 23.80 26.31
CA GLU A 4 53.43 23.45 26.55
C GLU A 4 53.06 22.30 25.61
N ALA A 5 52.31 21.32 26.13
CA ALA A 5 51.82 20.25 25.28
C ALA A 5 50.81 20.86 24.27
N PRO A 6 50.77 20.39 23.02
CA PRO A 6 49.88 20.94 22.01
C PRO A 6 48.40 20.84 22.39
N SER A 7 47.62 21.86 22.01
CA SER A 7 46.17 21.86 22.03
C SER A 7 45.64 22.35 20.69
N GLY A 8 44.65 21.68 20.11
CA GLY A 8 44.18 21.99 18.76
C GLY A 8 42.89 21.28 18.40
N THR A 9 42.36 21.59 17.22
CA THR A 9 41.21 20.91 16.64
C THR A 9 41.70 19.94 15.58
N VAL A 10 41.38 18.66 15.75
CA VAL A 10 41.65 17.64 14.74
C VAL A 10 40.37 17.38 13.98
N THR A 11 40.40 17.36 12.66
CA THR A 11 39.22 17.05 11.84
C THR A 11 39.35 15.63 11.33
N ILE A 12 38.44 14.74 11.73
CA ILE A 12 38.41 13.32 11.32
C ILE A 12 37.16 13.11 10.48
N ASN A 13 37.31 12.62 9.25
CA ASN A 13 36.21 12.40 8.30
C ASN A 13 35.32 13.65 8.10
N GLY A 14 35.92 14.85 8.15
CA GLY A 14 35.20 16.13 8.05
C GLY A 14 34.55 16.62 9.36
N THR A 15 34.67 15.89 10.46
CA THR A 15 34.13 16.28 11.78
C THR A 15 35.22 16.79 12.71
N PRO A 16 35.10 18.01 13.27
CA PRO A 16 36.08 18.57 14.19
C PRO A 16 36.00 17.95 15.59
N VAL A 17 37.15 17.67 16.20
CA VAL A 17 37.31 17.17 17.57
C VAL A 17 38.38 18.01 18.26
N SER A 18 38.02 18.67 19.35
CA SER A 18 38.98 19.48 20.13
C SER A 18 39.76 18.58 21.08
N ILE A 19 41.09 18.67 21.03
CA ILE A 19 42.00 17.89 21.88
C ILE A 19 43.01 18.83 22.53
N ASP A 20 43.16 18.71 23.84
CA ASP A 20 44.18 19.43 24.62
C ASP A 20 45.03 18.45 25.41
N LEU A 21 46.30 18.29 25.01
CA LEU A 21 47.23 17.34 25.62
C LEU A 21 47.70 17.76 27.01
N ASN A 22 47.39 18.98 27.47
CA ASN A 22 47.68 19.40 28.85
C ASN A 22 46.62 18.92 29.84
N THR A 23 45.40 18.65 29.37
CA THR A 23 44.25 18.38 30.23
C THR A 23 43.58 17.03 29.95
N MET A 24 43.70 16.50 28.74
CA MET A 24 43.08 15.24 28.32
C MET A 24 44.03 14.06 28.43
N THR A 25 43.53 12.95 28.97
CA THR A 25 44.18 11.64 28.93
C THR A 25 43.93 10.93 27.59
N LEU A 26 44.69 9.87 27.27
CA LEU A 26 44.39 9.03 26.10
C LEU A 26 42.96 8.47 26.13
N GLU A 27 42.42 8.22 27.32
CA GLU A 27 41.04 7.75 27.52
C GLU A 27 40.03 8.85 27.16
N ASP A 28 40.29 10.09 27.59
CA ASP A 28 39.45 11.24 27.23
C ASP A 28 39.47 11.50 25.72
N ILE A 29 40.64 11.40 25.09
CA ILE A 29 40.82 11.58 23.65
C ILE A 29 40.10 10.48 22.86
N LYS A 30 40.24 9.22 23.27
CA LYS A 30 39.50 8.10 22.70
C LYS A 30 37.99 8.34 22.76
N ASN A 31 37.49 8.76 23.92
CA ASN A 31 36.07 9.00 24.14
C ASN A 31 35.56 10.20 23.33
N ALA A 32 36.35 11.28 23.22
CA ALA A 32 36.02 12.44 22.39
C ALA A 32 35.90 12.08 20.90
N ILE A 33 36.83 11.29 20.37
CA ILE A 33 36.78 10.82 18.97
C ILE A 33 35.57 9.90 18.76
N ASN A 34 35.33 8.93 19.64
CA ASN A 34 34.19 8.01 19.52
C ASN A 34 32.83 8.72 19.66
N ALA A 35 32.76 9.82 20.42
CA ALA A 35 31.54 10.62 20.58
C ALA A 35 31.34 11.68 19.49
N SER A 36 32.33 11.93 18.64
CA SER A 36 32.31 13.01 17.63
C SER A 36 31.24 12.85 16.54
N GLY A 37 30.81 11.61 16.25
CA GLY A 37 29.97 11.32 15.09
C GLY A 37 30.74 11.25 13.77
N SER A 38 32.08 11.28 13.79
CA SER A 38 32.93 11.17 12.59
C SER A 38 32.86 9.80 11.88
N GLY A 39 32.26 8.78 12.52
CA GLY A 39 32.26 7.40 12.03
C GLY A 39 33.60 6.67 12.24
N ALA A 40 34.64 7.35 12.73
CA ALA A 40 35.89 6.74 13.14
C ALA A 40 35.78 6.10 14.53
N THR A 41 36.57 5.05 14.79
CA THR A 41 36.63 4.40 16.10
C THR A 41 38.04 4.48 16.68
N ALA A 42 38.18 5.13 17.83
CA ALA A 42 39.41 5.20 18.58
C ALA A 42 39.48 4.11 19.67
N SER A 43 40.66 3.54 19.85
CA SER A 43 41.00 2.56 20.89
C SER A 43 42.41 2.81 21.43
N ILE A 44 42.69 2.29 22.63
CA ILE A 44 44.03 2.34 23.23
C ILE A 44 44.61 0.93 23.16
N VAL A 45 45.82 0.81 22.63
CA VAL A 45 46.54 -0.46 22.48
C VAL A 45 47.82 -0.39 23.32
N GLU A 46 48.08 -1.43 24.10
CA GLU A 46 49.35 -1.60 24.81
C GLU A 46 50.31 -2.45 23.98
N GLU A 47 51.51 -1.94 23.73
CA GLU A 47 52.57 -2.65 23.01
C GLU A 47 53.91 -2.44 23.72
N GLY A 48 54.51 -3.53 24.23
CA GLY A 48 55.81 -3.47 24.91
C GLY A 48 55.85 -2.57 26.15
N GLY A 49 54.73 -2.46 26.88
CA GLY A 49 54.60 -1.57 28.05
C GLY A 49 54.35 -0.09 27.71
N THR A 50 54.09 0.24 26.44
CA THR A 50 53.71 1.58 25.97
C THR A 50 52.26 1.58 25.49
N PHE A 51 51.48 2.60 25.87
CA PHE A 51 50.10 2.79 25.39
C PHE A 51 50.08 3.69 24.16
N ARG A 52 49.35 3.28 23.12
CA ARG A 52 49.18 4.02 21.86
C ARG A 52 47.71 4.21 21.54
N LEU A 53 47.37 5.36 20.97
CA LEU A 53 46.05 5.61 20.40
C LEU A 53 46.00 5.00 18.99
N LYS A 54 45.02 4.13 18.72
CA LYS A 54 44.72 3.58 17.41
C LYS A 54 43.37 4.10 16.95
N ILE A 55 43.29 4.61 15.72
CA ILE A 55 42.05 5.13 15.14
C ILE A 55 41.76 4.34 13.86
N ASP A 56 40.61 3.69 13.81
CA ASP A 56 40.10 2.92 12.66
C ASP A 56 39.04 3.73 11.89
N SER A 57 38.78 3.33 10.64
CA SER A 57 37.78 3.95 9.75
C SER A 57 38.01 5.43 9.45
N VAL A 58 39.28 5.83 9.31
CA VAL A 58 39.68 7.20 8.94
C VAL A 58 39.80 7.32 7.42
N THR A 59 38.98 8.18 6.80
CA THR A 59 39.00 8.50 5.37
C THR A 59 39.70 9.83 5.07
N SER A 60 39.64 10.79 5.99
CA SER A 60 40.39 12.05 5.91
C SER A 60 40.79 12.56 7.29
N ILE A 61 41.92 13.26 7.36
CA ILE A 61 42.45 13.82 8.60
C ILE A 61 43.05 15.21 8.38
N SER A 62 42.78 16.13 9.30
CA SER A 62 43.50 17.40 9.47
C SER A 62 43.87 17.54 10.93
N ASP A 63 45.08 18.02 11.22
CA ASP A 63 45.63 18.06 12.58
C ASP A 63 46.14 19.48 12.90
N ASP A 64 45.25 20.34 13.40
CA ASP A 64 45.65 21.69 13.80
C ASP A 64 46.59 21.60 15.00
N ASN A 65 47.70 22.35 14.95
CA ASN A 65 48.74 22.37 16.00
C ASN A 65 49.43 21.02 16.26
N ASN A 66 49.44 20.09 15.29
CA ASN A 66 50.23 18.85 15.33
C ASN A 66 49.94 17.98 16.58
N VAL A 67 48.68 17.91 16.99
CA VAL A 67 48.24 17.16 18.17
C VAL A 67 48.34 15.65 17.94
N LEU A 68 47.83 15.15 16.82
CA LEU A 68 47.91 13.74 16.44
C LEU A 68 49.33 13.32 16.05
N GLU A 69 50.12 14.24 15.50
CA GLU A 69 51.56 14.02 15.30
C GLU A 69 52.28 13.84 16.64
N THR A 70 51.96 14.65 17.64
CA THR A 70 52.55 14.53 18.99
C THR A 70 52.14 13.23 19.69
N LEU A 71 50.92 12.75 19.46
CA LEU A 71 50.45 11.43 19.92
C LEU A 71 51.07 10.25 19.14
N GLY A 72 51.83 10.51 18.07
CA GLY A 72 52.42 9.48 17.21
C GLY A 72 51.42 8.74 16.33
N VAL A 73 50.22 9.30 16.15
CA VAL A 73 49.21 8.82 15.19
C VAL A 73 49.59 9.27 13.78
N LEU A 74 50.19 10.47 13.66
CA LEU A 74 50.83 10.98 12.45
C LEU A 74 52.37 11.02 12.63
N ALA A 75 53.11 10.94 11.53
CA ALA A 75 54.56 11.15 11.47
C ALA A 75 54.91 11.98 10.23
N GLN A 76 55.44 13.20 10.40
CA GLN A 76 55.89 14.08 9.32
C GLN A 76 54.86 14.24 8.19
N ASN A 77 53.61 14.57 8.53
CA ASN A 77 52.46 14.69 7.62
C ASN A 77 51.96 13.39 6.96
N TYR A 78 52.40 12.21 7.41
CA TYR A 78 51.83 10.91 7.00
C TYR A 78 51.27 10.16 8.21
N SER A 79 50.06 9.62 8.13
CA SER A 79 49.53 8.71 9.16
C SER A 79 50.48 7.51 9.34
N ASN A 80 50.68 7.07 10.58
CA ASN A 80 51.33 5.79 10.87
C ASN A 80 50.33 4.65 10.58
N VAL A 81 50.03 4.47 9.28
CA VAL A 81 48.96 3.59 8.79
C VAL A 81 49.34 2.13 9.05
N VAL A 82 48.68 1.51 10.02
CA VAL A 82 48.82 0.07 10.32
C VAL A 82 48.17 -0.78 9.22
N THR A 83 47.07 -0.31 8.63
CA THR A 83 46.41 -0.93 7.48
C THR A 83 45.71 0.16 6.68
N ALA A 84 46.02 0.26 5.38
CA ALA A 84 45.31 1.18 4.50
C ALA A 84 43.92 0.63 4.19
N GLY A 85 42.89 1.47 4.32
CA GLY A 85 41.58 1.15 3.77
C GLY A 85 41.70 0.92 2.27
N GLN A 86 41.10 -0.16 1.77
CA GLN A 86 41.06 -0.48 0.35
C GLN A 86 39.62 -0.73 -0.04
N ASN A 87 39.23 -0.18 -1.19
CA ASN A 87 37.96 -0.50 -1.79
C ASN A 87 37.92 -1.99 -2.14
N ALA A 88 36.78 -2.63 -1.90
CA ALA A 88 36.59 -3.99 -2.36
C ALA A 88 36.59 -4.01 -3.90
N GLN A 89 37.14 -5.06 -4.49
CA GLN A 89 37.07 -5.30 -5.92
C GLN A 89 36.54 -6.71 -6.19
N ILE A 90 35.59 -6.81 -7.11
CA ILE A 90 35.12 -8.07 -7.68
C ILE A 90 35.23 -8.00 -9.20
N SER A 91 35.39 -9.17 -9.83
CA SER A 91 35.25 -9.29 -11.27
C SER A 91 34.01 -10.11 -11.60
N ILE A 92 33.09 -9.54 -12.37
CA ILE A 92 31.92 -10.23 -12.89
C ILE A 92 32.07 -10.29 -14.40
N ASP A 93 32.15 -11.52 -14.94
CA ASP A 93 32.32 -11.79 -16.37
C ASP A 93 33.45 -10.99 -17.05
N GLY A 94 34.55 -10.74 -16.31
CA GLY A 94 35.72 -10.01 -16.79
C GLY A 94 35.69 -8.49 -16.57
N ASN A 95 34.56 -7.93 -16.15
CA ASN A 95 34.45 -6.51 -15.78
C ASN A 95 34.78 -6.34 -14.29
N ILE A 96 35.59 -5.33 -13.96
CA ILE A 96 36.00 -5.05 -12.57
C ILE A 96 35.06 -4.01 -12.00
N PHE A 97 34.46 -4.34 -10.86
CA PHE A 97 33.63 -3.45 -10.07
C PHE A 97 34.36 -3.12 -8.78
N THR A 98 34.22 -1.88 -8.33
CA THR A 98 34.86 -1.37 -7.11
C THR A 98 33.79 -0.82 -6.19
N SER A 99 33.80 -1.19 -4.92
CA SER A 99 32.89 -0.67 -3.90
C SER A 99 33.67 -0.16 -2.69
N GLN A 100 33.14 0.86 -2.02
CA GLN A 100 33.71 1.37 -0.76
C GLN A 100 33.50 0.39 0.40
N ASP A 101 32.51 -0.51 0.28
CA ASP A 101 32.21 -1.58 1.21
C ASP A 101 32.45 -2.96 0.58
N ASN A 102 32.27 -4.02 1.37
CA ASN A 102 32.25 -5.39 0.86
C ASN A 102 30.94 -5.76 0.14
N THR A 103 30.01 -4.83 -0.04
CA THR A 103 28.71 -5.06 -0.65
C THR A 103 28.59 -4.26 -1.93
N PHE A 104 28.41 -4.95 -3.05
CA PHE A 104 28.25 -4.38 -4.38
C PHE A 104 26.76 -4.36 -4.73
N THR A 105 26.22 -3.16 -4.94
CA THR A 105 24.79 -2.95 -5.19
C THR A 105 24.44 -3.13 -6.68
N PRO A 106 23.14 -3.25 -7.03
CA PRO A 106 22.71 -3.24 -8.43
C PRO A 106 23.20 -2.02 -9.22
N GLU A 107 23.31 -0.86 -8.56
CA GLU A 107 23.75 0.39 -9.17
C GLU A 107 25.24 0.38 -9.51
N GLU A 108 26.06 -0.17 -8.60
CA GLU A 108 27.51 -0.29 -8.83
C GLU A 108 27.81 -1.33 -9.91
N THR A 109 27.03 -2.41 -9.97
CA THR A 109 27.27 -3.53 -10.90
C THR A 109 26.54 -3.39 -12.24
N GLY A 110 25.50 -2.56 -12.30
CA GLY A 110 24.56 -2.51 -13.43
C GLY A 110 23.67 -3.75 -13.55
N ILE A 111 23.66 -4.64 -12.56
CA ILE A 111 22.86 -5.88 -12.57
C ILE A 111 21.63 -5.69 -11.70
N THR A 112 20.50 -5.34 -12.34
CA THR A 112 19.23 -5.06 -11.68
C THR A 112 18.79 -6.20 -10.74
N GLY A 113 18.46 -5.84 -9.49
CA GLY A 113 17.91 -6.77 -8.51
C GLY A 113 18.92 -7.73 -7.87
N VAL A 114 20.23 -7.56 -8.11
CA VAL A 114 21.27 -8.43 -7.57
C VAL A 114 22.25 -7.64 -6.72
N THR A 115 22.52 -8.14 -5.51
CA THR A 115 23.55 -7.61 -4.61
C THR A 115 24.58 -8.68 -4.36
N PHE A 116 25.86 -8.33 -4.48
CA PHE A 116 26.97 -9.23 -4.19
C PHE A 116 27.64 -8.80 -2.89
N THR A 117 27.90 -9.73 -1.97
CA THR A 117 28.71 -9.45 -0.78
C THR A 117 30.00 -10.24 -0.85
N ALA A 118 31.13 -9.54 -0.96
CA ALA A 118 32.46 -10.11 -0.93
C ALA A 118 32.84 -10.50 0.50
N LEU A 119 32.85 -11.81 0.77
CA LEU A 119 33.21 -12.33 2.11
C LEU A 119 34.71 -12.55 2.28
N ARG A 120 35.42 -12.83 1.18
CA ARG A 120 36.87 -13.04 1.14
C ARG A 120 37.40 -12.90 -0.28
N ALA A 121 38.69 -12.57 -0.40
CA ALA A 121 39.39 -12.65 -1.68
C ALA A 121 39.43 -14.11 -2.18
N SER A 122 39.28 -14.29 -3.49
CA SER A 122 39.35 -15.58 -4.17
C SER A 122 39.87 -15.39 -5.58
N THR A 123 40.72 -16.30 -6.05
CA THR A 123 41.12 -16.41 -7.46
C THR A 123 40.29 -17.44 -8.22
N ASP A 124 39.51 -18.26 -7.50
CA ASP A 124 38.64 -19.25 -8.11
C ASP A 124 37.41 -18.56 -8.71
N ILE A 125 36.98 -19.04 -9.88
CA ILE A 125 35.75 -18.57 -10.54
C ILE A 125 34.55 -19.09 -9.73
N ILE A 126 33.83 -18.16 -9.12
CA ILE A 126 32.56 -18.44 -8.43
C ILE A 126 31.43 -18.33 -9.45
N ARG A 127 30.79 -19.45 -9.77
CA ARG A 127 29.61 -19.44 -10.64
C ARG A 127 28.36 -19.14 -9.81
N VAL A 128 27.75 -17.99 -10.07
CA VAL A 128 26.44 -17.61 -9.52
C VAL A 128 25.38 -17.87 -10.58
N SER A 129 24.29 -18.52 -10.19
CA SER A 129 23.13 -18.75 -11.07
C SER A 129 21.89 -18.17 -10.43
N ILE A 130 21.17 -17.33 -11.17
CA ILE A 130 19.90 -16.76 -10.75
C ILE A 130 18.80 -17.57 -11.44
N THR A 131 17.93 -18.17 -10.64
CA THR A 131 16.83 -19.01 -11.13
C THR A 131 15.52 -18.59 -10.49
N ARG A 132 14.41 -18.83 -11.20
CA ARG A 132 13.07 -18.57 -10.66
C ARG A 132 12.76 -19.56 -9.53
N ASP A 133 12.32 -19.04 -8.40
CA ASP A 133 11.86 -19.83 -7.25
C ASP A 133 10.39 -20.24 -7.45
N THR A 134 10.17 -21.28 -8.26
CA THR A 134 8.82 -21.80 -8.55
C THR A 134 8.17 -22.48 -7.34
N ASP A 135 8.97 -22.90 -6.36
CA ASP A 135 8.49 -23.52 -5.12
C ASP A 135 7.65 -22.54 -4.30
N LYS A 136 8.11 -21.29 -4.17
CA LYS A 136 7.32 -20.25 -3.50
C LYS A 136 5.95 -20.06 -4.15
N ILE A 137 5.90 -20.00 -5.49
CA ILE A 137 4.63 -19.84 -6.22
C ILE A 137 3.69 -21.02 -5.94
N ILE A 138 4.21 -22.25 -6.00
CA ILE A 138 3.41 -23.45 -5.74
C ILE A 138 2.87 -23.45 -4.30
N ASN A 139 3.70 -23.08 -3.31
CA ASN A 139 3.30 -23.00 -1.92
C ASN A 139 2.20 -21.95 -1.70
N TYR A 140 2.28 -20.79 -2.35
CA TYR A 140 1.19 -19.79 -2.31
C TYR A 140 -0.16 -20.37 -2.76
N PHE A 141 -0.17 -21.21 -3.80
CA PHE A 141 -1.40 -21.86 -4.26
C PHE A 141 -1.88 -22.98 -3.32
N GLN A 142 -0.96 -23.65 -2.61
CA GLN A 142 -1.32 -24.59 -1.56
C GLN A 142 -1.99 -23.86 -0.38
N ASP A 143 -1.42 -22.76 0.08
CA ASP A 143 -2.00 -21.91 1.15
C ASP A 143 -3.39 -21.37 0.75
N LEU A 144 -3.55 -20.99 -0.52
CA LEU A 144 -4.85 -20.60 -1.08
C LEU A 144 -5.84 -21.76 -1.02
N ALA A 145 -5.45 -22.97 -1.41
CA ALA A 145 -6.31 -24.15 -1.36
C ALA A 145 -6.72 -24.50 0.06
N GLU A 146 -5.82 -24.40 1.04
CA GLU A 146 -6.14 -24.58 2.45
C GLU A 146 -7.16 -23.55 2.94
N SER A 147 -6.94 -22.27 2.64
CA SER A 147 -7.84 -21.18 3.02
C SER A 147 -9.22 -21.32 2.38
N TRP A 148 -9.26 -21.66 1.09
CA TRP A 148 -10.48 -22.00 0.38
C TRP A 148 -11.23 -23.15 1.05
N ASN A 149 -10.52 -24.24 1.37
CA ASN A 149 -11.13 -25.44 1.96
C ASN A 149 -11.70 -25.17 3.34
N LYS A 150 -11.07 -24.29 4.14
CA LYS A 150 -11.63 -23.81 5.42
C LYS A 150 -12.97 -23.10 5.23
N VAL A 151 -13.12 -22.27 4.20
CA VAL A 151 -14.39 -21.60 3.89
C VAL A 151 -15.46 -22.61 3.49
N VAL A 152 -15.11 -23.57 2.61
CA VAL A 152 -16.02 -24.64 2.18
C VAL A 152 -16.47 -25.49 3.37
N ASP A 153 -15.55 -25.87 4.25
CA ASP A 153 -15.87 -26.65 5.45
C ASP A 153 -16.74 -25.85 6.43
N PHE A 154 -16.47 -24.56 6.60
CA PHE A 154 -17.32 -23.68 7.39
C PHE A 154 -18.76 -23.62 6.84
N ILE A 155 -18.92 -23.34 5.54
CA ILE A 155 -20.25 -23.28 4.90
C ILE A 155 -21.00 -24.60 5.10
N LYS A 156 -20.33 -25.74 4.88
CA LYS A 156 -20.96 -27.05 5.08
C LYS A 156 -21.37 -27.30 6.52
N ALA A 157 -20.52 -26.95 7.48
CA ALA A 157 -20.84 -27.09 8.90
C ALA A 157 -22.08 -26.25 9.29
N GLN A 158 -22.24 -25.05 8.70
CA GLN A 158 -23.39 -24.19 8.97
C GLN A 158 -24.69 -24.66 8.29
N LEU A 159 -24.61 -25.41 7.19
CA LEU A 159 -25.77 -25.87 6.42
C LEU A 159 -26.18 -27.32 6.70
N ARG A 160 -25.29 -28.15 7.26
CA ARG A 160 -25.50 -29.60 7.45
C ARG A 160 -26.64 -29.87 8.42
N TYR A 161 -27.50 -30.82 8.06
CA TYR A 161 -28.47 -31.42 8.97
C TYR A 161 -27.80 -32.50 9.83
N ASP A 162 -27.96 -32.42 11.15
CA ASP A 162 -27.54 -33.43 12.10
C ASP A 162 -28.68 -34.42 12.31
N GLU A 163 -28.57 -35.63 11.75
CA GLU A 163 -29.60 -36.67 11.81
C GLU A 163 -29.81 -37.20 13.25
N GLU A 164 -28.76 -37.23 14.08
CA GLU A 164 -28.86 -37.70 15.46
C GLU A 164 -29.61 -36.69 16.33
N LYS A 165 -29.29 -35.40 16.18
CA LYS A 165 -29.96 -34.30 16.90
C LYS A 165 -31.27 -33.87 16.24
N LYS A 166 -31.57 -34.37 15.05
CA LYS A 166 -32.70 -33.97 14.19
C LYS A 166 -32.79 -32.46 13.98
N SER A 167 -31.64 -31.78 13.96
CA SER A 167 -31.54 -30.32 13.89
C SER A 167 -30.76 -29.89 12.67
N ALA A 168 -31.25 -28.86 11.98
CA ALA A 168 -30.51 -28.20 10.92
C ALA A 168 -29.35 -27.37 11.50
N GLY A 169 -28.35 -27.07 10.67
CA GLY A 169 -27.26 -26.19 11.06
C GLY A 169 -27.75 -24.76 11.34
N PRO A 170 -26.99 -23.95 12.08
CA PRO A 170 -27.45 -22.64 12.57
C PRO A 170 -27.88 -21.67 11.46
N LEU A 171 -27.33 -21.80 10.26
CA LEU A 171 -27.63 -20.95 9.11
C LEU A 171 -28.33 -21.74 7.98
N SER A 172 -28.94 -22.88 8.29
CA SER A 172 -29.73 -23.61 7.31
C SER A 172 -30.91 -22.75 6.81
N GLY A 173 -31.02 -22.60 5.49
CA GLY A 173 -32.00 -21.71 4.85
C GLY A 173 -31.41 -20.34 4.47
N GLU A 174 -30.20 -20.01 4.91
CA GLU A 174 -29.54 -18.77 4.55
C GLU A 174 -28.93 -18.80 3.15
N PHE A 175 -29.45 -17.94 2.27
CA PHE A 175 -29.02 -17.88 0.87
C PHE A 175 -27.62 -17.24 0.72
N VAL A 176 -27.16 -16.47 1.71
CA VAL A 176 -25.86 -15.79 1.64
C VAL A 176 -24.70 -16.79 1.55
N LEU A 177 -24.76 -17.92 2.27
CA LEU A 177 -23.70 -18.94 2.24
C LEU A 177 -23.63 -19.65 0.87
N LEU A 178 -24.79 -19.90 0.25
CA LEU A 178 -24.87 -20.44 -1.12
C LEU A 178 -24.35 -19.43 -2.15
N SER A 179 -24.57 -18.14 -1.91
CA SER A 179 -24.05 -17.06 -2.75
C SER A 179 -22.53 -16.99 -2.71
N VAL A 180 -21.93 -17.14 -1.52
CA VAL A 180 -20.47 -17.23 -1.32
C VAL A 180 -19.89 -18.44 -2.06
N ASP A 181 -20.42 -19.64 -1.82
CA ASP A 181 -19.96 -20.87 -2.48
C ASP A 181 -20.03 -20.74 -4.01
N SER A 182 -21.14 -20.22 -4.52
CA SER A 182 -21.32 -20.03 -5.96
C SER A 182 -20.37 -18.97 -6.55
N ALA A 183 -20.12 -17.88 -5.84
CA ALA A 183 -19.22 -16.82 -6.28
C ALA A 183 -17.75 -17.29 -6.32
N MET A 184 -17.34 -18.06 -5.31
CA MET A 184 -16.05 -18.74 -5.27
C MET A 184 -15.91 -19.67 -6.48
N LYS A 185 -16.85 -20.61 -6.68
CA LYS A 185 -16.81 -21.55 -7.83
C LYS A 185 -16.78 -20.83 -9.18
N ARG A 186 -17.58 -19.76 -9.35
CA ARG A 186 -17.59 -18.95 -10.58
C ARG A 186 -16.23 -18.30 -10.85
N ALA A 187 -15.51 -17.86 -9.83
CA ALA A 187 -14.23 -17.18 -10.00
C ALA A 187 -13.16 -18.06 -10.66
N LEU A 188 -13.14 -19.35 -10.33
CA LEU A 188 -12.21 -20.33 -10.88
C LEU A 188 -12.76 -21.08 -12.10
N SER A 189 -13.97 -20.72 -12.55
CA SER A 189 -14.58 -21.32 -13.72
C SER A 189 -14.15 -20.63 -15.02
N GLY A 190 -14.12 -21.40 -16.10
CA GLY A 190 -13.83 -20.90 -17.46
C GLY A 190 -12.35 -20.88 -17.82
N ILE A 191 -12.03 -20.03 -18.80
CA ILE A 191 -10.71 -19.90 -19.39
C ILE A 191 -10.24 -18.44 -19.36
N ILE A 192 -8.92 -18.25 -19.32
CA ILE A 192 -8.24 -16.96 -19.51
C ILE A 192 -7.49 -17.02 -20.84
N GLU A 193 -7.71 -16.03 -21.68
CA GLU A 193 -6.97 -15.87 -22.94
C GLU A 193 -5.89 -14.82 -22.76
N ILE A 194 -4.66 -15.25 -23.01
CA ILE A 194 -3.46 -14.45 -22.86
C ILE A 194 -2.93 -14.14 -24.27
N PRO A 195 -3.04 -12.88 -24.73
CA PRO A 195 -2.49 -12.48 -26.02
C PRO A 195 -0.97 -12.63 -26.04
N GLN A 196 -0.49 -13.08 -27.20
CA GLN A 196 0.90 -13.35 -27.52
C GLN A 196 1.47 -12.24 -28.41
N MET A 197 2.80 -12.16 -28.50
CA MET A 197 3.46 -11.12 -29.31
C MET A 197 3.18 -11.20 -30.81
N ASP A 198 2.82 -12.38 -31.31
CA ASP A 198 2.42 -12.62 -32.70
C ASP A 198 0.94 -12.27 -32.97
N GLY A 199 0.20 -11.82 -31.95
CA GLY A 199 -1.22 -11.49 -32.04
C GLY A 199 -2.16 -12.69 -31.88
N SER A 200 -1.63 -13.90 -31.69
CA SER A 200 -2.41 -15.07 -31.30
C SER A 200 -2.80 -14.99 -29.82
N PHE A 201 -3.70 -15.89 -29.39
CA PHE A 201 -4.09 -16.03 -27.99
C PHE A 201 -3.72 -17.43 -27.50
N LYS A 202 -3.14 -17.49 -26.31
CA LYS A 202 -2.94 -18.74 -25.58
C LYS A 202 -3.97 -18.85 -24.47
N THR A 203 -4.65 -19.98 -24.42
CA THR A 203 -5.74 -20.22 -23.47
C THR A 203 -5.24 -20.99 -22.26
N TYR A 204 -5.66 -20.55 -21.07
CA TYR A 204 -5.37 -21.17 -19.79
C TYR A 204 -6.67 -21.51 -19.06
N SER A 205 -6.78 -22.73 -18.56
CA SER A 205 -7.79 -23.14 -17.60
C SER A 205 -7.16 -23.46 -16.25
N ILE A 206 -7.90 -23.33 -15.15
CA ILE A 206 -7.39 -23.67 -13.82
C ILE A 206 -6.90 -25.13 -13.75
N ALA A 207 -7.60 -26.03 -14.47
CA ALA A 207 -7.23 -27.43 -14.64
C ALA A 207 -5.90 -27.63 -15.39
N SER A 208 -5.66 -26.86 -16.47
CA SER A 208 -4.37 -26.90 -17.18
C SER A 208 -3.19 -26.41 -16.33
N LEU A 209 -3.48 -25.61 -15.31
CA LEU A 209 -2.50 -25.11 -14.34
C LEU A 209 -2.33 -26.03 -13.13
N GLY A 210 -2.97 -27.20 -13.12
CA GLY A 210 -2.87 -28.15 -12.01
C GLY A 210 -3.80 -27.88 -10.83
N LEU A 211 -4.79 -26.99 -10.97
CA LEU A 211 -5.78 -26.72 -9.93
C LEU A 211 -7.11 -27.39 -10.28
N SER A 212 -7.77 -28.01 -9.30
CA SER A 212 -9.06 -28.65 -9.50
C SER A 212 -10.01 -28.44 -8.32
N ILE A 213 -11.29 -28.34 -8.62
CA ILE A 213 -12.37 -28.29 -7.63
C ILE A 213 -13.11 -29.63 -7.69
N ASP A 214 -13.26 -30.29 -6.55
CA ASP A 214 -14.02 -31.55 -6.45
C ASP A 214 -15.55 -31.31 -6.38
N ARG A 215 -16.33 -32.40 -6.27
CA ARG A 215 -17.80 -32.30 -6.20
C ARG A 215 -18.26 -31.60 -4.92
N GLU A 216 -17.43 -31.69 -3.90
CA GLU A 216 -17.57 -31.10 -2.59
C GLU A 216 -17.24 -29.60 -2.59
N GLY A 217 -16.71 -29.05 -3.69
CA GLY A 217 -16.33 -27.66 -3.81
C GLY A 217 -14.94 -27.35 -3.24
N LYS A 218 -14.18 -28.36 -2.79
CA LYS A 218 -12.83 -28.17 -2.26
C LYS A 218 -11.82 -28.01 -3.39
N LEU A 219 -10.83 -27.14 -3.18
CA LEU A 219 -9.73 -26.86 -4.09
C LEU A 219 -8.54 -27.77 -3.76
N SER A 220 -7.93 -28.36 -4.78
CA SER A 220 -6.68 -29.10 -4.69
C SER A 220 -5.67 -28.61 -5.72
N VAL A 221 -4.38 -28.69 -5.38
CA VAL A 221 -3.26 -28.27 -6.24
C VAL A 221 -2.37 -29.46 -6.53
N ASP A 222 -2.21 -29.78 -7.82
CA ASP A 222 -1.20 -30.68 -8.36
C ASP A 222 0.08 -29.89 -8.60
N ALA A 223 0.98 -29.94 -7.61
CA ALA A 223 2.26 -29.23 -7.64
C ALA A 223 3.11 -29.59 -8.86
N SER A 224 3.03 -30.83 -9.33
CA SER A 224 3.81 -31.29 -10.49
C SER A 224 3.32 -30.66 -11.79
N LYS A 225 1.99 -30.58 -11.99
CA LYS A 225 1.41 -29.93 -13.16
C LYS A 225 1.60 -28.42 -13.14
N LEU A 226 1.43 -27.79 -11.97
CA LEU A 226 1.66 -26.35 -11.84
C LEU A 226 3.11 -26.00 -12.15
N ARG A 227 4.06 -26.80 -11.66
CA ARG A 227 5.49 -26.63 -11.99
C ARG A 227 5.74 -26.76 -13.48
N SER A 228 5.27 -27.83 -14.11
CA SER A 228 5.44 -28.05 -15.55
C SER A 228 4.83 -26.91 -16.38
N ALA A 229 3.68 -26.37 -15.97
CA ALA A 229 3.07 -25.23 -16.63
C ALA A 229 3.95 -23.96 -16.51
N LEU A 230 4.45 -23.67 -15.30
CA LEU A 230 5.35 -22.54 -15.03
C LEU A 230 6.69 -22.66 -15.78
N GLU A 231 7.22 -23.87 -15.95
CA GLU A 231 8.44 -24.12 -16.73
C GLU A 231 8.20 -23.95 -18.22
N ALA A 232 7.06 -24.41 -18.74
CA ALA A 232 6.72 -24.32 -20.15
C ALA A 232 6.36 -22.90 -20.61
N ASP A 233 5.66 -22.13 -19.77
CA ASP A 233 5.30 -20.74 -20.06
C ASP A 233 5.07 -19.95 -18.77
N PHE A 234 6.16 -19.58 -18.12
CA PHE A 234 6.12 -18.83 -16.87
C PHE A 234 5.27 -17.56 -16.98
N GLU A 235 5.45 -16.80 -18.06
CA GLU A 235 4.80 -15.51 -18.25
C GLU A 235 3.30 -15.66 -18.42
N GLY A 236 2.88 -16.55 -19.32
CA GLY A 236 1.47 -16.75 -19.61
C GLY A 236 0.72 -17.37 -18.43
N VAL A 237 1.36 -18.29 -17.69
CA VAL A 237 0.79 -18.86 -16.47
C VAL A 237 0.62 -17.80 -15.39
N VAL A 238 1.66 -17.01 -15.11
CA VAL A 238 1.56 -15.91 -14.13
C VAL A 238 0.44 -14.95 -14.52
N ARG A 239 0.33 -14.56 -15.79
CA ARG A 239 -0.77 -13.68 -16.24
C ARG A 239 -2.14 -14.30 -16.10
N ALA A 240 -2.29 -15.58 -16.47
CA ALA A 240 -3.56 -16.27 -16.29
C ALA A 240 -4.00 -16.28 -14.82
N LEU A 241 -3.03 -16.43 -13.91
CA LEU A 241 -3.28 -16.45 -12.48
C LEU A 241 -3.52 -15.06 -11.88
N THR A 242 -2.75 -14.04 -12.27
CA THR A 242 -2.65 -12.77 -11.52
C THR A 242 -3.00 -11.50 -12.29
N SER A 243 -3.23 -11.55 -13.61
CA SER A 243 -3.49 -10.36 -14.44
C SER A 243 -4.58 -9.47 -13.82
N SER A 244 -4.25 -8.22 -13.51
CA SER A 244 -5.21 -7.26 -12.95
C SER A 244 -5.61 -6.23 -13.99
N ILE A 245 -6.89 -5.86 -13.99
CA ILE A 245 -7.44 -4.83 -14.86
C ILE A 245 -6.99 -3.43 -14.43
N GLU A 246 -6.77 -3.23 -13.12
CA GLU A 246 -6.31 -1.98 -12.50
C GLU A 246 -4.85 -1.64 -12.84
N LYS A 247 -4.19 -2.50 -13.64
CA LYS A 247 -2.81 -2.35 -14.09
C LYS A 247 -2.70 -2.08 -15.59
N LYS A 248 -3.78 -1.81 -16.31
CA LYS A 248 -3.75 -1.78 -17.78
C LYS A 248 -4.33 -0.52 -18.38
N ILE A 249 -3.64 0.01 -19.39
CA ILE A 249 -4.12 1.08 -20.28
C ILE A 249 -4.21 0.53 -21.69
N VAL A 250 -5.21 0.98 -22.46
CA VAL A 250 -5.46 0.52 -23.83
C VAL A 250 -5.54 1.68 -24.78
N SER A 251 -4.91 1.53 -25.93
CA SER A 251 -4.98 2.49 -27.02
C SER A 251 -6.37 2.53 -27.66
N SER A 252 -6.55 3.52 -28.52
CA SER A 252 -7.56 3.49 -29.58
C SER A 252 -7.45 2.23 -30.44
N GLY A 253 -8.52 1.94 -31.19
CA GLY A 253 -8.55 0.83 -32.15
C GLY A 253 -7.92 1.21 -33.48
N PHE A 254 -7.01 0.36 -33.97
CA PHE A 254 -6.32 0.47 -35.25
C PHE A 254 -6.82 -0.60 -36.22
N ALA A 255 -6.79 -0.32 -37.52
CA ALA A 255 -7.26 -1.26 -38.54
C ALA A 255 -6.31 -2.46 -38.71
N ASP A 256 -5.01 -2.27 -38.48
CA ASP A 256 -3.96 -3.26 -38.68
C ASP A 256 -2.84 -3.06 -37.65
N ALA A 257 -2.26 -4.15 -37.15
CA ALA A 257 -1.19 -4.10 -36.13
C ALA A 257 0.22 -3.95 -36.72
N ASP A 258 0.37 -4.23 -38.02
CA ASP A 258 1.62 -4.41 -38.75
C ASP A 258 1.78 -3.35 -39.88
N THR A 259 0.90 -2.34 -39.91
CA THR A 259 1.04 -1.15 -40.76
C THR A 259 1.72 -0.02 -39.99
N SER A 260 2.66 0.68 -40.64
CA SER A 260 3.35 1.84 -40.05
C SER A 260 2.35 2.93 -39.66
N LEU A 261 2.49 3.44 -38.44
CA LEU A 261 1.53 4.39 -37.87
C LEU A 261 1.83 5.84 -38.26
N GLY A 262 3.06 6.15 -38.68
CA GLY A 262 3.47 7.53 -38.99
C GLY A 262 3.71 8.41 -37.76
N PHE A 263 3.57 7.87 -36.55
CA PHE A 263 3.82 8.59 -35.30
C PHE A 263 5.31 8.71 -35.05
N SER A 264 5.73 9.84 -34.47
CA SER A 264 7.11 10.07 -34.06
C SER A 264 7.16 10.77 -32.73
N GLY A 265 8.06 10.32 -31.86
CA GLY A 265 8.27 10.93 -30.56
C GLY A 265 8.92 9.97 -29.59
N GLU A 266 9.07 10.42 -28.35
CA GLU A 266 9.63 9.65 -27.26
C GLU A 266 8.64 9.65 -26.11
N ILE A 267 8.37 8.48 -25.55
CA ILE A 267 7.52 8.31 -24.38
C ILE A 267 8.31 7.65 -23.26
N LEU A 268 7.91 7.88 -22.01
CA LEU A 268 8.32 7.06 -20.88
C LEU A 268 7.23 6.07 -20.54
N VAL A 269 7.62 4.82 -20.31
CA VAL A 269 6.76 3.77 -19.76
C VAL A 269 7.37 3.32 -18.44
N ASN A 270 6.71 3.65 -17.33
CA ASN A 270 7.22 3.46 -15.97
C ASN A 270 8.64 4.05 -15.80
N GLY A 271 8.89 5.22 -16.39
CA GLY A 271 10.18 5.91 -16.34
C GLY A 271 11.22 5.44 -17.37
N LYS A 272 10.97 4.35 -18.12
CA LYS A 272 11.89 3.87 -19.17
C LYS A 272 11.58 4.48 -20.52
N SER A 273 12.60 4.96 -21.22
CA SER A 273 12.46 5.62 -22.53
C SER A 273 12.11 4.65 -23.65
N VAL A 274 11.11 5.02 -24.46
CA VAL A 274 10.66 4.31 -25.66
C VAL A 274 10.59 5.31 -26.81
N VAL A 275 11.56 5.23 -27.72
CA VAL A 275 11.57 6.06 -28.94
C VAL A 275 10.72 5.41 -30.03
N ILE A 276 9.77 6.17 -30.58
CA ILE A 276 8.83 5.75 -31.61
C ILE A 276 9.14 6.52 -32.91
N ASN A 277 9.32 5.77 -33.99
CA ASN A 277 9.64 6.27 -35.32
C ASN A 277 8.42 6.17 -36.25
N PRO A 278 8.31 7.02 -37.29
CA PRO A 278 7.19 6.97 -38.24
C PRO A 278 6.98 5.61 -38.91
N SER A 279 8.05 4.83 -39.07
CA SER A 279 8.01 3.49 -39.65
C SER A 279 7.43 2.44 -38.70
N ASP A 280 7.35 2.72 -37.40
CA ASP A 280 6.94 1.74 -36.42
C ASP A 280 5.46 1.38 -36.58
N THR A 281 5.20 0.07 -36.48
CA THR A 281 3.86 -0.49 -36.39
C THR A 281 3.41 -0.56 -34.93
N LEU A 282 2.11 -0.79 -34.69
CA LEU A 282 1.58 -1.00 -33.34
C LEU A 282 2.31 -2.15 -32.62
N ARG A 283 2.60 -3.24 -33.34
CA ARG A 283 3.36 -4.39 -32.83
C ARG A 283 4.80 -4.03 -32.48
N GLN A 284 5.47 -3.24 -33.32
CA GLN A 284 6.83 -2.80 -33.05
C GLN A 284 6.89 -1.87 -31.83
N ILE A 285 5.90 -0.99 -31.63
CA ILE A 285 5.79 -0.20 -30.39
C ILE A 285 5.67 -1.12 -29.17
N ALA A 286 4.80 -2.14 -29.22
CA ALA A 286 4.68 -3.10 -28.13
C ALA A 286 6.01 -3.83 -27.84
N GLN A 287 6.73 -4.24 -28.90
CA GLN A 287 8.05 -4.87 -28.77
C GLN A 287 9.08 -3.93 -28.15
N LYS A 288 9.11 -2.65 -28.56
CA LYS A 288 10.01 -1.66 -27.99
C LYS A 288 9.76 -1.44 -26.50
N ILE A 289 8.49 -1.29 -26.08
CA ILE A 289 8.12 -1.19 -24.66
C ILE A 289 8.63 -2.41 -23.89
N ASN A 290 8.40 -3.62 -24.42
CA ASN A 290 8.85 -4.86 -23.78
C ASN A 290 10.38 -5.03 -23.74
N SER A 291 11.12 -4.41 -24.66
CA SER A 291 12.58 -4.51 -24.69
C SER A 291 13.28 -3.59 -23.69
N VAL A 292 12.62 -2.49 -23.30
CA VAL A 292 13.23 -1.48 -22.41
C VAL A 292 12.68 -1.50 -20.99
N SER A 293 11.45 -1.97 -20.80
CA SER A 293 10.78 -1.97 -19.50
C SER A 293 10.75 -3.36 -18.89
N ASP A 294 11.35 -3.51 -17.72
CA ASP A 294 11.22 -4.67 -16.82
C ASP A 294 10.00 -4.57 -15.90
N THR A 295 9.43 -3.35 -15.77
CA THR A 295 8.28 -3.05 -14.91
C THR A 295 6.97 -2.91 -15.68
N ALA A 296 6.99 -2.86 -17.01
CA ALA A 296 5.81 -2.84 -17.86
C ALA A 296 5.87 -3.93 -18.92
N ARG A 297 4.71 -4.25 -19.49
CA ARG A 297 4.56 -5.15 -20.61
C ARG A 297 3.55 -4.58 -21.59
N ALA A 298 3.84 -4.66 -22.88
CA ALA A 298 2.91 -4.27 -23.92
C ALA A 298 2.57 -5.43 -24.86
N TYR A 299 1.33 -5.50 -25.33
CA TYR A 299 0.89 -6.50 -26.29
C TYR A 299 -0.28 -6.00 -27.13
N ILE A 300 -0.54 -6.69 -28.24
CA ILE A 300 -1.66 -6.36 -29.13
C ILE A 300 -2.86 -7.24 -28.79
N ARG A 301 -4.05 -6.62 -28.74
CA ARG A 301 -5.33 -7.32 -28.59
C ARG A 301 -6.25 -6.94 -29.74
N SER A 302 -6.86 -7.94 -30.39
CA SER A 302 -7.96 -7.69 -31.31
C SER A 302 -9.29 -7.63 -30.57
N VAL A 303 -10.08 -6.59 -30.80
CA VAL A 303 -11.44 -6.42 -30.25
C VAL A 303 -12.32 -5.93 -31.38
N SER A 304 -13.36 -6.70 -31.73
CA SER A 304 -14.34 -6.35 -32.78
C SER A 304 -13.69 -5.98 -34.12
N GLY A 305 -12.60 -6.66 -34.51
CA GLY A 305 -11.89 -6.41 -35.76
C GLY A 305 -10.92 -5.24 -35.74
N GLN A 306 -10.72 -4.57 -34.60
CA GLN A 306 -9.69 -3.55 -34.41
C GLN A 306 -8.56 -4.06 -33.53
N TYR A 307 -7.34 -3.63 -33.81
CA TYR A 307 -6.15 -3.92 -33.03
C TYR A 307 -5.89 -2.80 -32.03
N LYS A 308 -5.65 -3.16 -30.78
CA LYS A 308 -5.37 -2.23 -29.69
C LYS A 308 -4.05 -2.60 -29.02
N LEU A 309 -3.22 -1.61 -28.75
CA LEU A 309 -2.06 -1.73 -27.87
C LEU A 309 -2.56 -1.71 -26.43
N VAL A 310 -2.18 -2.73 -25.68
CA VAL A 310 -2.38 -2.79 -24.24
C VAL A 310 -1.03 -2.63 -23.57
N VAL A 311 -0.93 -1.70 -22.63
CA VAL A 311 0.23 -1.57 -21.74
C VAL A 311 -0.21 -2.00 -20.34
N GLU A 312 0.47 -2.98 -19.78
CA GLU A 312 0.24 -3.57 -18.46
C GLU A 312 1.41 -3.23 -17.54
N ASN A 313 1.11 -2.68 -16.37
CA ASN A 313 2.08 -2.47 -15.31
C ASN A 313 2.29 -3.81 -14.59
N LEU A 314 3.55 -4.21 -14.42
CA LEU A 314 3.91 -5.41 -13.67
C LEU A 314 4.01 -5.10 -12.16
N MET A 315 4.05 -3.82 -11.79
CA MET A 315 4.01 -3.30 -10.42
C MET A 315 2.57 -3.05 -9.94
N THR A 316 2.33 -2.08 -9.05
CA THR A 316 0.99 -1.70 -8.57
C THR A 316 0.43 -0.51 -9.34
N GLY A 317 -0.89 -0.48 -9.54
CA GLY A 317 -1.59 0.62 -10.23
C GLY A 317 -1.41 0.60 -11.75
N LEU A 318 -1.98 1.62 -12.42
CA LEU A 318 -1.85 1.80 -13.86
C LEU A 318 -0.38 2.01 -14.27
N PRO A 319 -0.01 1.70 -15.53
CA PRO A 319 1.29 2.10 -16.09
C PRO A 319 1.45 3.61 -16.01
N ASP A 320 2.63 4.09 -15.62
CA ASP A 320 2.95 5.51 -15.68
C ASP A 320 3.45 5.84 -17.10
N LEU A 321 2.58 6.45 -17.90
CA LEU A 321 2.88 6.85 -19.27
C LEU A 321 3.14 8.36 -19.31
N LYS A 322 4.27 8.76 -19.90
CA LYS A 322 4.60 10.19 -20.07
C LYS A 322 5.07 10.47 -21.48
N GLU A 323 4.71 11.64 -21.99
CA GLU A 323 5.29 12.15 -23.22
C GLU A 323 6.63 12.85 -22.89
N VAL A 324 7.69 12.47 -23.59
CA VAL A 324 8.97 13.21 -23.60
C VAL A 324 9.06 14.07 -24.85
N SER A 325 8.44 13.64 -25.95
CA SER A 325 8.39 14.40 -27.20
C SER A 325 7.34 13.88 -28.15
N GLY A 326 6.92 14.69 -29.13
CA GLY A 326 5.85 14.33 -30.06
C GLY A 326 4.47 14.34 -29.38
N ASP A 327 3.53 13.57 -29.93
CA ASP A 327 2.14 13.44 -29.46
C ASP A 327 1.69 11.97 -29.39
N VAL A 328 2.63 11.05 -29.24
CA VAL A 328 2.43 9.62 -29.46
C VAL A 328 1.39 9.01 -28.51
N LEU A 329 1.35 9.39 -27.23
CA LEU A 329 0.31 8.87 -26.32
C LEU A 329 -1.08 9.37 -26.71
N SER A 330 -1.18 10.59 -27.23
CA SER A 330 -2.44 11.17 -27.73
C SER A 330 -2.87 10.51 -29.04
N ASP A 331 -1.93 10.32 -29.97
CA ASP A 331 -2.14 9.68 -31.27
C ASP A 331 -2.51 8.20 -31.12
N LEU A 332 -1.92 7.53 -30.13
CA LEU A 332 -2.32 6.18 -29.73
C LEU A 332 -3.67 6.17 -29.01
N GLY A 333 -4.19 7.31 -28.55
CA GLY A 333 -5.38 7.38 -27.70
C GLY A 333 -5.19 6.74 -26.32
N LEU A 334 -3.94 6.58 -25.87
CA LEU A 334 -3.60 6.18 -24.51
C LEU A 334 -3.77 7.33 -23.51
N ALA A 335 -3.81 8.56 -24.02
CA ALA A 335 -4.03 9.76 -23.26
C ALA A 335 -5.36 10.38 -23.73
N SER A 336 -6.46 10.19 -22.97
CA SER A 336 -7.81 10.56 -23.40
C SER A 336 -7.91 12.03 -23.81
N SER A 337 -8.80 12.31 -24.78
CA SER A 337 -8.97 13.62 -25.38
C SER A 337 -9.57 14.60 -24.38
N SER A 338 -8.74 15.51 -23.86
CA SER A 338 -9.02 16.84 -23.28
C SER A 338 -9.07 17.04 -21.77
N THR A 339 -9.04 16.01 -20.90
CA THR A 339 -9.09 16.23 -19.44
C THR A 339 -7.86 15.71 -18.69
N PHE A 340 -7.23 16.62 -17.96
CA PHE A 340 -6.14 16.34 -17.02
C PHE A 340 -6.68 16.20 -15.60
N ILE A 341 -6.04 15.35 -14.80
CA ILE A 341 -6.21 15.31 -13.35
C ILE A 341 -4.88 15.59 -12.64
N THR A 342 -4.93 16.17 -11.44
CA THR A 342 -3.73 16.39 -10.63
C THR A 342 -3.20 15.05 -10.10
N LYS A 343 -1.93 14.74 -10.37
CA LYS A 343 -1.33 13.43 -10.06
C LYS A 343 -0.92 13.32 -8.59
N ASN A 344 -0.13 14.27 -8.10
CA ASN A 344 0.57 14.20 -6.82
C ASN A 344 0.06 15.25 -5.81
N LYS A 345 -1.27 15.28 -5.61
CA LYS A 345 -1.92 16.18 -4.65
C LYS A 345 -1.68 15.74 -3.21
N VAL A 346 -1.03 16.58 -2.41
CA VAL A 346 -0.76 16.32 -0.98
C VAL A 346 -1.87 16.89 -0.11
N SER A 347 -2.33 18.11 -0.42
CA SER A 347 -3.44 18.77 0.28
C SER A 347 -4.19 19.70 -0.68
N LEU A 348 -5.13 20.51 -0.17
CA LEU A 348 -5.82 21.52 -0.99
C LEU A 348 -4.88 22.57 -1.61
N TYR A 349 -3.70 22.80 -1.01
CA TYR A 349 -2.78 23.86 -1.45
C TYR A 349 -1.32 23.40 -1.58
N ILE A 350 -1.08 22.09 -1.64
CA ILE A 350 0.26 21.52 -1.79
C ILE A 350 0.24 20.43 -2.85
N LEU A 351 1.09 20.58 -3.85
CA LEU A 351 1.37 19.62 -4.91
C LEU A 351 2.86 19.24 -4.87
N ASN A 352 3.14 17.99 -5.17
CA ASN A 352 4.50 17.55 -5.47
C ASN A 352 4.60 17.28 -6.98
N THR A 353 5.79 17.38 -7.55
CA THR A 353 6.10 16.74 -8.84
C THR A 353 6.30 15.23 -8.63
N ASP A 354 6.49 14.50 -9.72
CA ASP A 354 7.12 13.19 -9.63
C ASP A 354 8.55 13.29 -9.07
N THR A 355 9.12 12.13 -8.72
CA THR A 355 10.48 12.03 -8.19
C THR A 355 11.51 11.78 -9.29
N PHE A 356 12.69 12.40 -9.18
CA PHE A 356 13.81 12.37 -10.11
C PHE A 356 15.10 11.96 -9.38
N PHE A 357 16.11 11.47 -10.10
CA PHE A 357 17.36 10.98 -9.50
C PHE A 357 18.39 12.07 -9.12
N SER A 358 18.25 13.29 -9.65
CA SER A 358 19.14 14.41 -9.36
C SER A 358 18.34 15.70 -9.27
N LYS A 359 18.84 16.64 -8.48
CA LYS A 359 18.32 18.00 -8.40
C LYS A 359 19.11 19.02 -9.23
N THR A 360 20.34 18.66 -9.63
CA THR A 360 21.29 19.56 -10.32
C THR A 360 21.51 19.22 -11.79
N ASP A 361 21.15 18.02 -12.23
CA ASP A 361 21.23 17.62 -13.64
C ASP A 361 19.93 17.91 -14.37
N PRO A 362 19.95 18.11 -15.70
CA PRO A 362 18.74 18.34 -16.49
C PRO A 362 17.71 17.25 -16.28
N VAL A 363 16.44 17.63 -16.08
CA VAL A 363 15.37 16.71 -15.65
C VAL A 363 15.11 15.54 -16.61
N ARG A 364 15.50 15.66 -17.89
CA ARG A 364 15.48 14.55 -18.84
C ARG A 364 16.43 13.41 -18.47
N ASN A 365 17.65 13.73 -18.03
CA ASN A 365 18.72 12.75 -17.82
C ASN A 365 18.60 12.02 -16.48
N VAL A 366 17.57 12.29 -15.69
CA VAL A 366 17.39 11.77 -14.33
C VAL A 366 16.03 11.13 -14.06
N LEU A 367 15.38 10.64 -15.12
CA LEU A 367 14.25 9.70 -15.04
C LEU A 367 14.66 8.24 -15.29
N ASP A 368 15.75 8.01 -16.04
CA ASP A 368 16.29 6.68 -16.37
C ASP A 368 17.80 6.64 -16.07
N SER A 369 18.24 5.73 -15.22
CA SER A 369 19.67 5.52 -14.93
C SER A 369 20.46 4.96 -16.13
N ASP A 370 19.75 4.46 -17.15
CA ASP A 370 20.32 3.69 -18.26
C ASP A 370 20.15 4.40 -19.63
N ALA A 371 19.75 5.68 -19.66
CA ALA A 371 19.52 6.42 -20.90
C ALA A 371 20.85 6.69 -21.64
N SER A 372 21.33 5.72 -22.40
CA SER A 372 22.48 5.88 -23.28
C SER A 372 22.03 6.56 -24.59
N SER A 373 22.23 7.87 -24.64
CA SER A 373 22.07 8.83 -25.75
C SER A 373 20.70 9.54 -25.82
N PRO A 374 20.60 10.80 -25.34
CA PRO A 374 19.39 11.59 -25.51
C PRO A 374 19.12 11.89 -26.99
N ASP A 375 17.89 11.66 -27.44
CA ASP A 375 17.41 12.19 -28.72
C ASP A 375 17.14 13.70 -28.60
N THR A 376 18.14 14.53 -28.90
CA THR A 376 18.00 16.00 -28.81
C THR A 376 17.15 16.59 -29.94
N GLN A 377 16.58 15.80 -30.87
CA GLN A 377 15.78 16.36 -31.96
C GLN A 377 14.38 16.80 -31.52
N ASN A 378 13.86 16.23 -30.43
CA ASN A 378 12.48 16.46 -30.01
C ASN A 378 12.43 16.73 -28.49
N ASN A 379 12.65 17.98 -28.08
CA ASN A 379 12.66 18.41 -26.68
C ASN A 379 11.32 19.04 -26.27
N ILE A 380 10.92 18.92 -24.99
CA ILE A 380 9.81 19.68 -24.41
C ILE A 380 10.37 20.94 -23.76
N SER A 381 10.04 22.09 -24.33
CA SER A 381 10.38 23.41 -23.77
C SER A 381 9.16 24.33 -23.83
N GLY A 382 8.86 25.01 -22.72
CA GLY A 382 7.69 25.88 -22.64
C GLY A 382 7.47 26.52 -21.27
N THR A 383 6.44 27.35 -21.15
CA THR A 383 6.09 28.03 -19.89
C THR A 383 5.00 27.29 -19.15
N ILE A 384 5.06 27.25 -17.82
CA ILE A 384 3.98 26.77 -16.96
C ILE A 384 3.18 27.96 -16.44
N THR A 385 1.85 27.86 -16.49
CA THR A 385 0.92 28.81 -15.87
C THR A 385 0.09 28.11 -14.81
N PHE A 386 0.02 28.69 -13.61
CA PHE A 386 -0.75 28.16 -12.48
C PHE A 386 -1.35 29.28 -11.63
N LYS A 387 -2.25 28.96 -10.69
CA LYS A 387 -2.77 29.94 -9.71
C LYS A 387 -2.24 29.71 -8.31
N LEU A 388 -1.95 30.80 -7.60
CA LEU A 388 -1.71 30.81 -6.15
C LEU A 388 -3.03 30.63 -5.37
N GLN A 389 -2.93 30.36 -4.07
CA GLN A 389 -4.07 30.19 -3.16
C GLN A 389 -5.01 31.42 -3.14
N ASP A 390 -4.47 32.62 -3.35
CA ASP A 390 -5.25 33.87 -3.43
C ASP A 390 -5.91 34.10 -4.80
N GLY A 391 -5.74 33.16 -5.75
CA GLY A 391 -6.27 33.24 -7.11
C GLY A 391 -5.36 33.95 -8.11
N THR A 392 -4.20 34.48 -7.68
CA THR A 392 -3.23 35.14 -8.56
C THR A 392 -2.69 34.15 -9.59
N THR A 393 -2.77 34.50 -10.88
CA THR A 393 -2.14 33.72 -11.96
C THR A 393 -0.64 34.01 -12.06
N VAL A 394 0.17 32.96 -12.07
CA VAL A 394 1.63 32.99 -12.22
C VAL A 394 2.02 32.26 -13.50
N THR A 395 2.91 32.85 -14.30
CA THR A 395 3.49 32.21 -15.49
C THR A 395 5.02 32.24 -15.41
N THR A 396 5.65 31.07 -15.52
CA THR A 396 7.11 30.93 -15.46
C THR A 396 7.78 31.47 -16.72
N SER A 397 9.09 31.74 -16.65
CA SER A 397 9.93 31.73 -17.85
C SER A 397 9.97 30.31 -18.46
N SER A 398 10.47 30.18 -19.69
CA SER A 398 10.54 28.88 -20.37
C SER A 398 11.34 27.88 -19.53
N ILE A 399 10.74 26.73 -19.27
CA ILE A 399 11.34 25.55 -18.69
C ILE A 399 11.64 24.58 -19.84
N ASP A 400 12.85 24.05 -19.85
CA ASP A 400 13.42 23.22 -20.90
C ASP A 400 13.98 21.94 -20.27
N ILE A 401 13.39 20.78 -20.58
CA ILE A 401 13.73 19.53 -19.87
C ILE A 401 15.14 19.00 -20.19
N ASP A 402 15.73 19.45 -21.31
CA ASP A 402 17.09 19.09 -21.73
C ASP A 402 18.15 19.94 -21.04
N LEU A 403 17.79 21.13 -20.54
CA LEU A 403 18.73 22.11 -20.00
C LEU A 403 18.54 22.38 -18.52
N ASP A 404 17.31 22.39 -18.02
CA ASP A 404 17.00 22.81 -16.67
C ASP A 404 16.99 21.65 -15.68
N SER A 405 17.67 21.86 -14.56
CA SER A 405 17.60 21.00 -13.39
C SER A 405 16.37 21.29 -12.52
N LEU A 406 16.11 20.49 -11.48
CA LEU A 406 15.04 20.80 -10.51
C LEU A 406 15.29 22.13 -9.79
N ASP A 407 16.55 22.44 -9.47
CA ASP A 407 16.93 23.71 -8.84
C ASP A 407 16.67 24.91 -9.78
N ASP A 408 16.89 24.74 -11.09
CA ASP A 408 16.57 25.76 -12.10
C ASP A 408 15.04 25.97 -12.21
N ILE A 409 14.27 24.88 -12.27
CA ILE A 409 12.81 24.92 -12.34
C ILE A 409 12.23 25.61 -11.10
N VAL A 410 12.71 25.26 -9.90
CA VAL A 410 12.31 25.91 -8.64
C VAL A 410 12.61 27.40 -8.68
N SER A 411 13.79 27.78 -9.19
CA SER A 411 14.18 29.18 -9.33
C SER A 411 13.24 29.93 -10.27
N LYS A 412 12.87 29.34 -11.41
CA LYS A 412 11.93 29.91 -12.37
C LYS A 412 10.51 30.05 -11.80
N ILE A 413 10.04 29.06 -11.05
CA ILE A 413 8.73 29.10 -10.37
C ILE A 413 8.71 30.22 -9.31
N ASN A 414 9.71 30.26 -8.44
CA ASN A 414 9.78 31.24 -7.34
C ASN A 414 9.96 32.67 -7.87
N ALA A 415 10.78 32.86 -8.91
CA ALA A 415 10.93 34.16 -9.56
C ALA A 415 9.62 34.66 -10.15
N ALA A 416 8.85 33.78 -10.79
CA ALA A 416 7.54 34.12 -11.36
C ALA A 416 6.47 34.39 -10.29
N ALA A 417 6.50 33.63 -9.18
CA ALA A 417 5.57 33.82 -8.06
C ALA A 417 5.92 35.03 -7.16
N GLY A 418 7.12 35.61 -7.31
CA GLY A 418 7.62 36.68 -6.44
C GLY A 418 7.84 36.25 -4.98
N SER A 419 7.82 34.95 -4.69
CA SER A 419 7.92 34.37 -3.35
C SER A 419 8.39 32.92 -3.40
N SER A 420 8.87 32.38 -2.27
CA SER A 420 9.38 31.00 -2.17
C SER A 420 8.25 29.98 -2.01
N VAL A 421 7.50 29.75 -3.09
CA VAL A 421 6.39 28.77 -3.14
C VAL A 421 6.85 27.36 -3.50
N ALA A 422 7.99 27.22 -4.20
CA ALA A 422 8.56 25.96 -4.63
C ALA A 422 9.89 25.66 -3.93
N SER A 423 10.13 24.39 -3.60
CA SER A 423 11.42 23.92 -3.08
C SER A 423 11.67 22.47 -3.48
N VAL A 424 12.93 22.13 -3.75
CA VAL A 424 13.34 20.73 -3.94
C VAL A 424 13.34 20.02 -2.58
N LYS A 425 12.76 18.82 -2.55
CA LYS A 425 12.67 17.93 -1.40
C LYS A 425 13.26 16.57 -1.75
N GLU A 426 13.71 15.87 -0.72
CA GLU A 426 14.23 14.50 -0.83
C GLU A 426 13.18 13.50 -0.37
N ALA A 427 13.12 12.35 -1.04
CA ALA A 427 12.33 11.19 -0.67
C ALA A 427 13.17 9.92 -0.86
N VAL A 428 12.92 8.90 -0.04
CA VAL A 428 13.48 7.57 -0.26
C VAL A 428 12.42 6.71 -0.93
N VAL A 429 12.65 6.34 -2.20
CA VAL A 429 11.75 5.50 -3.00
C VAL A 429 12.52 4.26 -3.41
N ASP A 430 12.02 3.08 -3.03
CA ASP A 430 12.66 1.78 -3.28
C ASP A 430 14.12 1.73 -2.82
N GLY A 431 14.42 2.35 -1.67
CA GLY A 431 15.76 2.41 -1.09
C GLY A 431 16.71 3.44 -1.74
N LYS A 432 16.24 4.19 -2.75
CA LYS A 432 17.03 5.24 -3.42
C LYS A 432 16.59 6.63 -2.98
N VAL A 433 17.55 7.51 -2.73
CA VAL A 433 17.27 8.95 -2.57
C VAL A 433 16.86 9.50 -3.93
N LYS A 434 15.66 10.06 -3.99
CA LYS A 434 15.11 10.78 -5.14
C LYS A 434 14.69 12.18 -4.70
N TYR A 435 14.59 13.07 -5.67
CA TYR A 435 14.27 14.48 -5.47
C TYR A 435 12.94 14.82 -6.15
N TYR A 436 12.15 15.69 -5.57
CA TYR A 436 10.93 16.21 -6.18
C TYR A 436 10.76 17.68 -5.82
N ILE A 437 9.99 18.42 -6.61
CA ILE A 437 9.63 19.80 -6.31
C ILE A 437 8.32 19.77 -5.52
N GLN A 438 8.34 20.30 -4.31
CA GLN A 438 7.13 20.63 -3.57
C GLN A 438 6.74 22.07 -3.87
N ILE A 439 5.49 22.28 -4.30
CA ILE A 439 4.90 23.59 -4.56
C ILE A 439 3.77 23.80 -3.56
N SER A 440 3.90 24.83 -2.73
CA SER A 440 2.98 25.17 -1.64
C SER A 440 2.29 26.50 -1.87
N GLY A 441 1.07 26.66 -1.36
CA GLY A 441 0.29 27.89 -1.52
C GLY A 441 -0.26 28.07 -2.93
N VAL A 442 -0.51 26.97 -3.65
CA VAL A 442 -1.02 26.96 -5.04
C VAL A 442 -2.36 26.25 -5.13
N SER A 443 -3.17 26.58 -6.14
CA SER A 443 -4.38 25.80 -6.45
C SER A 443 -4.02 24.36 -6.80
N THR A 444 -4.84 23.41 -6.36
CA THR A 444 -4.71 21.98 -6.72
C THR A 444 -5.82 21.49 -7.65
N ASP A 445 -6.59 22.43 -8.21
CA ASP A 445 -7.55 22.17 -9.27
C ASP A 445 -6.78 22.04 -10.60
N PRO A 446 -6.90 20.91 -11.34
CA PRO A 446 -6.24 20.75 -12.63
C PRO A 446 -6.59 21.83 -13.65
N ALA A 447 -7.77 22.45 -13.58
CA ALA A 447 -8.17 23.52 -14.50
C ALA A 447 -7.38 24.83 -14.30
N ASP A 448 -6.73 25.00 -13.15
CA ASP A 448 -5.88 26.16 -12.87
C ASP A 448 -4.45 25.98 -13.36
N TRP A 449 -4.08 24.81 -13.88
CA TRP A 449 -2.75 24.50 -14.40
C TRP A 449 -2.78 24.33 -15.92
N SER A 450 -1.87 25.02 -16.60
CA SER A 450 -1.67 24.89 -18.05
C SER A 450 -0.21 25.11 -18.42
N ASP A 451 0.20 24.64 -19.59
CA ASP A 451 1.50 24.95 -20.15
C ASP A 451 1.40 25.25 -21.66
N SER A 452 2.43 25.89 -22.20
CA SER A 452 2.49 26.26 -23.63
C SER A 452 2.69 25.07 -24.57
N THR A 453 2.87 23.86 -24.03
CA THR A 453 3.13 22.61 -24.76
C THR A 453 1.88 21.73 -24.90
N GLY A 454 0.71 22.24 -24.48
CA GLY A 454 -0.55 21.49 -24.50
C GLY A 454 -0.68 20.48 -23.36
N GLY A 455 0.01 20.71 -22.24
CA GLY A 455 0.00 19.87 -21.05
C GLY A 455 1.16 18.86 -20.97
N LYS A 456 2.07 18.82 -21.95
CA LYS A 456 3.16 17.83 -22.01
C LYS A 456 4.18 18.07 -20.91
N LEU A 457 4.59 19.32 -20.71
CA LEU A 457 5.53 19.69 -19.66
C LEU A 457 4.98 19.40 -18.25
N LEU A 458 3.70 19.70 -18.01
CA LEU A 458 3.04 19.39 -16.74
C LEU A 458 2.90 17.88 -16.48
N GLN A 459 2.71 17.08 -17.52
CA GLN A 459 2.72 15.62 -17.44
C GLN A 459 4.11 15.06 -17.15
N PHE A 460 5.12 15.57 -17.86
CA PHE A 460 6.50 15.16 -17.68
C PHE A 460 6.94 15.35 -16.22
N LEU A 461 6.66 16.53 -15.67
CA LEU A 461 6.91 16.86 -14.27
C LEU A 461 6.01 16.10 -13.29
N GLY A 462 4.98 15.38 -13.75
CA GLY A 462 4.06 14.65 -12.87
C GLY A 462 3.17 15.56 -12.03
N ILE A 463 2.90 16.78 -12.48
CA ILE A 463 1.93 17.68 -11.86
C ILE A 463 0.53 17.28 -12.28
N LEU A 464 0.34 17.09 -13.58
CA LEU A 464 -0.88 16.59 -14.19
C LEU A 464 -0.64 15.19 -14.77
N LYS A 465 -1.71 14.42 -14.93
CA LYS A 465 -1.74 13.26 -15.81
C LYS A 465 -3.02 13.29 -16.63
N LYS A 466 -3.00 12.76 -17.85
CA LYS A 466 -4.26 12.60 -18.59
C LYS A 466 -5.14 11.60 -17.84
N ASP A 467 -6.46 11.77 -17.95
CA ASP A 467 -7.37 10.77 -17.44
C ASP A 467 -7.26 9.50 -18.29
N GLU A 468 -6.65 8.46 -17.72
CA GLU A 468 -6.42 7.15 -18.36
C GLU A 468 -7.56 6.16 -18.07
N ASN A 469 -8.70 6.66 -17.58
CA ASN A 469 -9.79 5.82 -17.09
C ASN A 469 -10.44 4.95 -18.19
N ASP A 470 -10.10 3.67 -18.07
CA ASP A 470 -11.01 2.54 -18.03
C ASP A 470 -11.41 1.91 -19.37
N GLN A 471 -10.86 0.74 -19.63
CA GLN A 471 -11.24 -0.14 -20.73
C GLN A 471 -11.43 -1.55 -20.18
N ASN A 472 -12.66 -2.06 -20.27
CA ASN A 472 -13.08 -3.37 -19.76
C ASN A 472 -12.12 -4.51 -20.13
N PHE A 473 -11.38 -5.00 -19.14
CA PHE A 473 -10.54 -6.19 -19.24
C PHE A 473 -11.14 -7.39 -18.53
N ALA A 474 -10.80 -8.58 -19.01
CA ALA A 474 -10.92 -9.78 -18.20
C ALA A 474 -9.70 -9.87 -17.27
N GLY A 475 -9.93 -9.83 -15.96
CA GLY A 475 -8.90 -10.17 -14.96
C GLY A 475 -8.53 -11.65 -15.03
N GLY A 476 -7.32 -11.98 -14.55
CA GLY A 476 -6.87 -13.34 -14.28
C GLY A 476 -7.69 -13.99 -13.16
N PHE A 477 -7.43 -15.27 -12.88
CA PHE A 477 -8.23 -16.04 -11.92
C PHE A 477 -8.28 -15.41 -10.52
N ALA A 478 -7.15 -14.92 -10.00
CA ALA A 478 -7.10 -14.28 -8.69
C ALA A 478 -7.91 -12.97 -8.64
N GLU A 479 -7.86 -12.17 -9.72
CA GLU A 479 -8.61 -10.93 -9.81
C GLU A 479 -10.12 -11.18 -9.90
N ARG A 480 -10.54 -12.20 -10.67
CA ARG A 480 -11.94 -12.64 -10.70
C ARG A 480 -12.42 -13.10 -9.32
N LEU A 481 -11.59 -13.83 -8.60
CA LEU A 481 -11.89 -14.27 -7.24
C LEU A 481 -12.03 -13.06 -6.30
N ARG A 482 -11.08 -12.14 -6.33
CA ARG A 482 -11.10 -10.90 -5.56
C ARG A 482 -12.37 -10.10 -5.84
N ALA A 483 -12.68 -9.82 -7.10
CA ALA A 483 -13.85 -9.04 -7.49
C ALA A 483 -15.17 -9.70 -7.03
N ASN A 484 -15.29 -11.02 -7.23
CA ASN A 484 -16.46 -11.78 -6.79
C ASN A 484 -16.63 -11.73 -5.26
N LEU A 485 -15.54 -11.93 -4.50
CA LEU A 485 -15.59 -11.87 -3.04
C LEU A 485 -15.84 -10.45 -2.53
N ALA A 486 -15.22 -9.44 -3.12
CA ALA A 486 -15.40 -8.04 -2.78
C ALA A 486 -16.86 -7.60 -2.94
N SER A 487 -17.55 -8.06 -4.00
CA SER A 487 -18.98 -7.78 -4.20
C SER A 487 -19.86 -8.33 -3.07
N LEU A 488 -19.45 -9.42 -2.41
CA LEU A 488 -20.19 -10.04 -1.32
C LEU A 488 -19.91 -9.35 0.02
N SER A 489 -18.66 -8.92 0.24
CA SER A 489 -18.21 -8.28 1.49
C SER A 489 -18.33 -6.76 1.48
N ALA A 490 -18.76 -6.14 0.38
CA ALA A 490 -19.02 -4.71 0.32
C ALA A 490 -20.07 -4.28 1.35
N SER A 491 -20.12 -2.99 1.69
CA SER A 491 -21.09 -2.45 2.65
C SER A 491 -22.56 -2.67 2.25
N ASN A 492 -22.83 -2.74 0.94
CA ASN A 492 -24.12 -3.12 0.36
C ASN A 492 -24.14 -4.55 -0.21
N GLY A 493 -23.11 -5.35 0.09
CA GLY A 493 -22.97 -6.73 -0.37
C GLY A 493 -23.94 -7.67 0.32
N ALA A 494 -24.00 -8.91 -0.17
CA ALA A 494 -24.93 -9.92 0.33
C ALA A 494 -24.70 -10.27 1.81
N ILE A 495 -23.44 -10.25 2.28
CA ILE A 495 -23.10 -10.52 3.68
C ILE A 495 -23.61 -9.40 4.59
N SER A 496 -23.27 -8.15 4.27
CA SER A 496 -23.73 -6.97 5.01
C SER A 496 -25.25 -6.83 5.01
N SER A 497 -25.91 -7.21 3.91
CA SER A 497 -27.37 -7.22 3.80
C SER A 497 -28.01 -8.28 4.72
N ALA A 498 -27.44 -9.49 4.77
CA ALA A 498 -27.91 -10.55 5.66
C ALA A 498 -27.71 -10.16 7.14
N GLU A 499 -26.55 -9.59 7.49
CA GLU A 499 -26.27 -9.07 8.82
C GLU A 499 -27.26 -7.97 9.23
N SER A 500 -27.50 -7.00 8.35
CA SER A 500 -28.45 -5.91 8.59
C SER A 500 -29.87 -6.43 8.85
N ARG A 501 -30.30 -7.48 8.14
CA ARG A 501 -31.58 -8.13 8.38
C ARG A 501 -31.62 -8.79 9.76
N PHE A 502 -30.59 -9.56 10.14
CA PHE A 502 -30.54 -10.17 11.47
C PHE A 502 -30.53 -9.15 12.61
N GLN A 503 -29.80 -8.05 12.45
CA GLN A 503 -29.80 -6.95 13.42
C GLN A 503 -31.19 -6.30 13.54
N GLY A 504 -31.90 -6.14 12.41
CA GLY A 504 -33.28 -5.66 12.39
C GLY A 504 -34.24 -6.61 13.12
N GLU A 505 -34.12 -7.92 12.89
CA GLU A 505 -34.92 -8.94 13.58
C GLU A 505 -34.65 -8.96 15.10
N LEU A 506 -33.37 -8.89 15.51
CA LEU A 506 -33.00 -8.80 16.93
C LEU A 506 -33.59 -7.56 17.60
N THR A 507 -33.48 -6.40 16.95
CA THR A 507 -34.07 -5.15 17.44
C THR A 507 -35.60 -5.24 17.55
N GLY A 508 -36.26 -5.96 16.63
CA GLY A 508 -37.69 -6.24 16.70
C GLY A 508 -38.05 -7.11 17.90
N ILE A 509 -37.30 -8.17 18.14
CA ILE A 509 -37.48 -9.07 19.29
C ILE A 509 -37.29 -8.31 20.61
N ASP A 510 -36.26 -7.46 20.71
CA ASP A 510 -36.01 -6.66 21.91
C ASP A 510 -37.21 -5.75 22.24
N LYS A 511 -37.82 -5.12 21.22
CA LYS A 511 -39.03 -4.32 21.39
C LYS A 511 -40.24 -5.15 21.83
N ASP A 512 -40.39 -6.36 21.28
CA ASP A 512 -41.47 -7.26 21.69
C ASP A 512 -41.29 -7.74 23.14
N LEU A 513 -40.06 -8.06 23.55
CA LEU A 513 -39.75 -8.40 24.93
C LEU A 513 -40.03 -7.25 25.90
N GLU A 514 -39.67 -6.03 25.53
CA GLU A 514 -39.97 -4.82 26.31
C GLU A 514 -41.50 -4.65 26.46
N ARG A 515 -42.25 -4.74 25.36
CA ARG A 515 -43.72 -4.67 25.39
C ARG A 515 -44.35 -5.75 26.26
N ILE A 516 -43.91 -7.00 26.14
CA ILE A 516 -44.41 -8.10 26.98
C ILE A 516 -44.08 -7.85 28.45
N SER A 517 -42.88 -7.33 28.75
CA SER A 517 -42.49 -6.98 30.11
C SER A 517 -43.40 -5.89 30.69
N GLU A 518 -43.73 -4.87 29.91
CA GLU A 518 -44.69 -3.83 30.31
C GLU A 518 -46.10 -4.41 30.55
N GLU A 519 -46.60 -5.26 29.66
CA GLU A 519 -47.91 -5.93 29.81
C GLU A 519 -47.95 -6.78 31.10
N ILE A 520 -46.88 -7.50 31.43
CA ILE A 520 -46.76 -8.28 32.67
C ILE A 520 -46.82 -7.36 33.90
N GLU A 521 -46.09 -6.24 33.90
CA GLU A 521 -46.10 -5.29 35.01
C GLU A 521 -47.47 -4.63 35.20
N GLN A 522 -48.14 -4.25 34.12
CA GLN A 522 -49.51 -3.74 34.19
C GLN A 522 -50.48 -4.77 34.77
N TYR A 523 -50.37 -6.04 34.35
CA TYR A 523 -51.19 -7.11 34.89
C TYR A 523 -50.93 -7.35 36.39
N ARG A 524 -49.66 -7.31 36.82
CA ARG A 524 -49.29 -7.37 38.25
C ARG A 524 -49.91 -6.23 39.04
N ALA A 525 -49.81 -5.00 38.55
CA ALA A 525 -50.40 -3.82 39.18
C ALA A 525 -51.93 -3.95 39.33
N PHE A 526 -52.61 -4.43 38.29
CA PHE A 526 -54.05 -4.70 38.33
C PHE A 526 -54.42 -5.75 39.40
N LEU A 527 -53.67 -6.85 39.50
CA LEU A 527 -53.89 -7.86 40.53
C LEU A 527 -53.66 -7.30 41.94
N TYR A 528 -52.62 -6.48 42.15
CA TYR A 528 -52.39 -5.82 43.43
C TYR A 528 -53.54 -4.88 43.82
N GLU A 529 -54.07 -4.10 42.88
CA GLU A 529 -55.21 -3.22 43.14
C GLU A 529 -56.46 -4.03 43.52
N ARG A 530 -56.75 -5.11 42.79
CA ARG A 530 -57.87 -5.99 43.07
C ARG A 530 -57.74 -6.66 44.44
N TRP A 531 -56.54 -7.10 44.80
CA TRP A 531 -56.26 -7.66 46.12
C TRP A 531 -56.42 -6.62 47.24
N GLY A 532 -55.94 -5.39 47.02
CA GLY A 532 -56.14 -4.27 47.95
C GLY A 532 -57.63 -3.96 48.19
N ARG A 533 -58.44 -3.89 47.12
CA ARG A 533 -59.90 -3.71 47.21
C ARG A 533 -60.57 -4.86 47.97
N ALA A 534 -60.18 -6.10 47.71
CA ALA A 534 -60.69 -7.26 48.45
C ALA A 534 -60.34 -7.19 49.94
N ASN A 535 -59.12 -6.75 50.29
CA ASN A 535 -58.71 -6.56 51.67
C ASN A 535 -59.54 -5.47 52.37
N GLN A 536 -59.80 -4.34 51.71
CA GLN A 536 -60.68 -3.30 52.26
C GLN A 536 -62.10 -3.82 52.52
N LEU A 537 -62.65 -4.62 51.61
CA LEU A 537 -63.95 -5.28 51.80
C LEU A 537 -63.94 -6.24 52.99
N ILE A 538 -62.87 -7.02 53.18
CA ILE A 538 -62.71 -7.91 54.34
C ILE A 538 -62.67 -7.11 55.64
N VAL A 539 -61.97 -5.97 55.67
CA VAL A 539 -61.95 -5.07 56.84
C VAL A 539 -63.34 -4.50 57.11
N GLN A 540 -64.07 -4.07 56.09
CA GLN A 540 -65.45 -3.58 56.23
C GLN A 540 -66.42 -4.66 56.75
N ILE A 541 -66.31 -5.89 56.24
CA ILE A 541 -67.11 -7.03 56.73
C ILE A 541 -66.77 -7.33 58.19
N SER A 542 -65.49 -7.27 58.55
CA SER A 542 -65.03 -7.50 59.93
C SER A 542 -65.54 -6.43 60.89
N SER A 543 -65.51 -5.14 60.48
CA SER A 543 -66.05 -4.04 61.29
C SER A 543 -67.57 -4.11 61.39
N MET A 544 -68.29 -4.44 60.31
CA MET A 544 -69.73 -4.71 60.34
C MET A 544 -70.05 -5.87 61.29
N SER A 545 -69.26 -6.95 61.29
CA SER A 545 -69.42 -8.08 62.20
C SER A 545 -69.23 -7.65 63.66
N GLN A 546 -68.24 -6.81 63.97
CA GLN A 546 -68.04 -6.25 65.31
C GLN A 546 -69.20 -5.35 65.73
N ILE A 547 -69.71 -4.50 64.84
CA ILE A 547 -70.91 -3.68 65.09
C ILE A 547 -72.12 -4.58 65.36
N PHE A 548 -72.31 -5.65 64.58
CA PHE A 548 -73.38 -6.62 64.81
C PHE A 548 -73.25 -7.31 66.17
N ARG A 549 -72.03 -7.65 66.59
CA ARG A 549 -71.74 -8.17 67.94
C ARG A 549 -72.05 -7.15 69.03
N MET A 550 -71.75 -5.86 68.83
CA MET A 550 -72.09 -4.80 69.77
C MET A 550 -73.60 -4.57 69.87
N ILE A 551 -74.32 -4.55 68.73
CA ILE A 551 -75.79 -4.38 68.67
C ILE A 551 -76.49 -5.58 69.31
N SER A 552 -76.03 -6.81 69.03
CA SER A 552 -76.58 -8.00 69.69
C SER A 552 -76.29 -8.02 71.20
N ALA A 553 -75.10 -7.60 71.64
CA ALA A 553 -74.80 -7.45 73.06
C ALA A 553 -75.66 -6.38 73.77
N SER A 554 -75.98 -5.27 73.08
CA SER A 554 -76.84 -4.21 73.62
C SER A 554 -78.33 -4.56 73.58
N LEU A 555 -78.79 -5.34 72.59
CA LEU A 555 -80.12 -5.95 72.59
C LEU A 555 -80.31 -6.96 73.73
N ILE A 556 -79.25 -7.70 74.10
CA ILE A 556 -79.27 -8.61 75.26
C ILE A 556 -79.36 -7.83 76.58
N GLN A 557 -78.82 -6.60 76.68
CA GLN A 557 -78.94 -5.76 77.88
C GLN A 557 -80.21 -4.87 77.92
N GLY A 558 -80.90 -4.66 76.79
CA GLY A 558 -82.14 -3.89 76.73
C GLY A 558 -83.40 -4.64 77.22
N VAL A 559 -83.30 -5.94 77.52
CA VAL A 559 -84.39 -6.76 78.05
C VAL A 559 -84.29 -6.87 79.57
N SER A 560 -84.51 -5.76 80.28
CA SER A 560 -84.81 -5.77 81.72
C SER A 560 -86.13 -5.03 81.97
N ASN A 561 -87.19 -5.84 82.01
CA ASN A 561 -88.60 -5.50 82.26
C ASN A 561 -88.85 -5.11 83.74
N PRO A 562 -89.72 -4.12 84.04
CA PRO A 562 -90.41 -4.10 85.32
C PRO A 562 -91.94 -4.16 85.15
N PHE A 563 -92.59 -4.80 86.11
CA PHE A 563 -94.04 -5.05 86.31
C PHE A 563 -94.57 -6.38 85.72
N THR A 564 -94.35 -7.52 86.41
CA THR A 564 -95.13 -8.09 87.56
C THR A 564 -96.54 -8.54 87.16
N PRO A 565 -97.00 -9.76 87.52
CA PRO A 565 -97.44 -10.02 88.90
C PRO A 565 -97.21 -11.45 89.45
N SER A 566 -97.06 -11.55 90.77
CA SER A 566 -97.09 -12.79 91.55
C SER A 566 -98.50 -13.08 92.08
N GLY A 567 -99.06 -14.22 91.67
CA GLY A 567 -100.03 -15.08 92.40
C GLY A 567 -101.37 -14.47 92.86
N SER A 568 -102.49 -15.17 92.97
CA SER A 568 -102.91 -16.57 92.81
C SER A 568 -104.46 -16.50 92.71
N SER A 569 -105.26 -17.48 92.27
CA SER A 569 -105.24 -18.92 92.49
C SER A 569 -106.29 -19.57 91.57
N GLY A 570 -106.17 -20.87 91.27
CA GLY A 570 -107.32 -21.65 90.81
C GLY A 570 -107.06 -22.90 89.94
N ASN A 571 -106.59 -23.97 90.58
CA ASN A 571 -107.03 -25.38 90.41
C ASN A 571 -107.04 -26.13 89.04
N GLN A 572 -106.52 -27.37 89.17
CA GLN A 572 -106.84 -28.64 88.48
C GLN A 572 -106.13 -29.07 87.17
N ARG A 573 -105.54 -30.28 87.32
CA ARG A 573 -105.18 -31.35 86.38
C ARG A 573 -103.91 -31.24 85.54
#